data_AF-A0A7C8MLN9-F1
#
_entry.id   AF-A0A7C8MLN9-F1
#
_cell.length_a   1.000
_cell.length_b   1.000
_cell.length_c   1.000
_cell.angle_alpha   90.00
_cell.angle_beta   90.00
_cell.angle_gamma   90.00
#
_symmetry.space_group_name_H-M   'P 1'
#
loop_
_entity.id
_entity.type
_entity.pdbx_description
1 polymer ?
#
loop_
_entity_poly.entity_id
_entity_poly.type
_entity_poly.pdbx_seq_one_letter_code
_entity_poly.pdbx_strand_id
1 'polypeptide(L)'
;MATGTANEGRPPYPPFTAEAARIKVKAAQDAWNTKDPAKVKLAYTPDSIWRNRDTFLTGRDEIQVFLTKKWERELGYRLRKELFTFTENRIAVQFWYE
;
A
#
# COMPACT_ATOMS: atom_id res chain seq x y z
N MET A 1 9.48 19.51 18.98
CA MET A 1 9.52 19.96 17.56
C MET A 1 10.23 18.87 16.76
N ALA A 2 9.49 17.87 16.27
CA ALA A 2 10.08 16.83 15.44
C ALA A 2 10.13 17.34 13.99
N THR A 3 11.34 17.58 13.51
CA THR A 3 11.66 17.98 12.14
C THR A 3 11.14 16.92 11.17
N GLY A 4 10.23 17.34 10.28
CA GLY A 4 9.67 16.48 9.23
C GLY A 4 10.78 16.00 8.30
N THR A 5 11.01 14.69 8.28
CA THR A 5 11.76 14.02 7.24
C THR A 5 11.08 14.29 5.90
N ALA A 6 11.86 14.67 4.90
CA ALA A 6 11.39 14.84 3.53
C ALA A 6 10.59 13.60 3.11
N ASN A 7 9.36 13.81 2.68
CA ASN A 7 8.42 12.75 2.36
C ASN A 7 8.89 12.06 1.07
N GLU A 8 9.63 10.94 1.17
CA GLU A 8 9.92 10.05 0.02
C GLU A 8 8.65 9.40 -0.58
N GLY A 9 7.47 9.73 -0.06
CA GLY A 9 6.19 9.23 -0.55
C GLY A 9 5.84 9.78 -1.92
N ARG A 10 4.97 9.09 -2.65
CA ARG A 10 4.34 9.63 -3.87
C ARG A 10 3.04 10.33 -3.51
N PRO A 11 2.72 11.50 -4.14
CA PRO A 11 1.42 12.14 -3.95
C PRO A 11 0.27 11.17 -4.30
N PRO A 12 -0.93 11.36 -3.74
CA PRO A 12 -1.29 12.44 -2.82
C PRO A 12 -0.71 12.25 -1.41
N TYR A 13 -0.46 13.37 -0.74
CA TYR A 13 0.05 13.46 0.63
C TYR A 13 -1.07 13.80 1.61
N PRO A 14 -0.96 13.40 2.89
CA PRO A 14 -1.90 13.80 3.92
C PRO A 14 -1.69 15.26 4.36
N PRO A 15 -2.69 15.92 4.97
CA PRO A 15 -4.03 15.38 5.23
C PRO A 15 -4.84 15.19 3.94
N PHE A 16 -5.56 14.08 3.84
CA PHE A 16 -6.30 13.74 2.62
C PHE A 16 -7.63 14.49 2.53
N THR A 17 -7.97 14.97 1.34
CA THR A 17 -9.36 15.23 0.94
C THR A 17 -10.02 13.93 0.47
N ALA A 18 -11.34 13.92 0.32
CA ALA A 18 -12.04 12.74 -0.21
C ALA A 18 -11.55 12.34 -1.60
N GLU A 19 -11.28 13.33 -2.45
CA GLU A 19 -10.72 13.11 -3.79
C GLU A 19 -9.31 12.52 -3.72
N ALA A 20 -8.42 13.13 -2.93
CA ALA A 20 -7.06 12.65 -2.73
C ALA A 20 -7.04 11.23 -2.16
N ALA A 21 -7.92 10.91 -1.21
CA ALA A 21 -8.04 9.56 -0.65
C ALA A 21 -8.46 8.53 -1.72
N ARG A 22 -9.44 8.86 -2.59
CA ARG A 22 -9.83 7.97 -3.70
C ARG A 22 -8.68 7.75 -4.68
N ILE A 23 -7.97 8.81 -5.06
CA ILE A 23 -6.79 8.71 -5.95
C ILE A 23 -5.73 7.80 -5.31
N LYS A 24 -5.45 7.96 -4.02
CA LYS A 24 -4.49 7.11 -3.29
C LYS A 24 -4.91 5.63 -3.33
N VAL A 25 -6.18 5.34 -3.09
CA VAL A 25 -6.71 3.98 -3.10
C VAL A 25 -6.61 3.34 -4.48
N LYS A 26 -6.95 4.07 -5.56
CA LYS A 26 -6.86 3.55 -6.93
C LYS A 26 -5.42 3.40 -7.40
N ALA A 27 -4.53 4.35 -7.09
CA ALA A 27 -3.10 4.20 -7.35
C ALA A 27 -2.49 2.97 -6.66
N ALA A 28 -2.92 2.68 -5.41
CA ALA A 28 -2.53 1.46 -4.73
C ALA A 28 -3.13 0.20 -5.39
N GLN A 29 -4.38 0.23 -5.86
CA GLN A 29 -4.98 -0.87 -6.62
C GLN A 29 -4.15 -1.18 -7.87
N ASP A 30 -3.84 -0.16 -8.66
CA ASP A 30 -3.11 -0.30 -9.91
C ASP A 30 -1.70 -0.85 -9.67
N ALA A 31 -1.00 -0.33 -8.67
CA ALA A 31 0.30 -0.84 -8.26
C ALA A 31 0.23 -2.33 -7.90
N TRP A 32 -0.73 -2.74 -7.08
CA TRP A 32 -0.87 -4.15 -6.69
C TRP A 32 -1.28 -5.06 -7.86
N ASN A 33 -2.03 -4.55 -8.84
CA ASN A 33 -2.41 -5.32 -10.04
C ASN A 33 -1.24 -5.54 -11.02
N THR A 34 -0.15 -4.77 -10.91
CA THR A 34 1.09 -5.07 -11.64
C THR A 34 1.71 -6.40 -11.23
N LYS A 35 1.45 -6.87 -10.00
CA LYS A 35 2.06 -8.06 -9.40
C LYS A 35 3.59 -8.01 -9.42
N ASP A 36 4.15 -6.80 -9.33
CA ASP A 36 5.59 -6.54 -9.31
C ASP A 36 6.02 -6.14 -7.88
N PRO A 37 6.63 -7.05 -7.11
CA PRO A 37 7.07 -6.78 -5.73
C PRO A 37 8.02 -5.59 -5.63
N ALA A 38 8.92 -5.41 -6.61
CA ALA A 38 9.90 -4.35 -6.61
C ALA A 38 9.26 -2.98 -6.83
N LYS A 39 8.18 -2.90 -7.64
CA LYS A 39 7.41 -1.66 -7.78
C LYS A 39 6.51 -1.39 -6.59
N VAL A 40 5.83 -2.41 -6.05
CA VAL A 40 4.87 -2.23 -4.96
C VAL A 40 5.55 -1.83 -3.65
N LYS A 41 6.75 -2.37 -3.35
CA LYS A 41 7.48 -2.02 -2.11
C LYS A 41 7.82 -0.52 -2.01
N LEU A 42 7.96 0.17 -3.16
CA LEU A 42 8.30 1.60 -3.20
C LEU A 42 7.17 2.51 -2.71
N ALA A 43 5.95 1.99 -2.53
CA ALA A 43 4.86 2.75 -1.91
C ALA A 43 4.96 2.83 -0.38
N TYR A 44 5.91 2.11 0.22
CA TYR A 44 6.11 1.99 1.66
C TYR A 44 7.42 2.66 2.07
N THR A 45 7.53 3.10 3.32
CA THR A 45 8.78 3.66 3.87
C THR A 45 9.81 2.55 4.11
N PRO A 46 11.12 2.87 4.17
CA PRO A 46 12.16 1.89 4.47
C PRO A 46 11.96 1.13 5.78
N ASP A 47 11.28 1.75 6.75
CA ASP A 47 10.97 1.26 8.10
C ASP A 47 9.50 0.83 8.28
N SER A 48 8.76 0.64 7.17
CA SER A 48 7.32 0.32 7.22
C SER A 48 7.01 -0.95 7.99
N ILE A 49 6.01 -0.90 8.87
CA ILE A 49 5.56 -2.05 9.68
C ILE A 49 4.24 -2.56 9.11
N TRP A 50 4.18 -3.84 8.73
CA TRP A 50 2.95 -4.50 8.30
C TRP A 50 2.54 -5.62 9.24
N ARG A 51 1.22 -5.76 9.37
CA ARG A 51 0.60 -7.03 9.72
C ARG A 51 -0.27 -7.46 8.55
N ASN A 52 0.09 -8.55 7.89
CA ASN A 52 -0.73 -9.20 6.87
C ASN A 52 -1.24 -10.53 7.43
N ARG A 53 -2.54 -10.60 7.76
CA ARG A 53 -3.14 -11.75 8.46
C ARG A 53 -2.39 -12.06 9.78
N ASP A 54 -1.68 -13.18 9.83
CA ASP A 54 -0.86 -13.70 10.91
C ASP A 54 0.65 -13.40 10.74
N THR A 55 1.04 -12.81 9.61
CA THR A 55 2.43 -12.48 9.29
C THR A 55 2.75 -11.02 9.63
N PHE A 56 3.89 -10.79 10.28
CA PHE A 56 4.42 -9.46 10.58
C PHE A 56 5.67 -9.20 9.74
N LEU A 57 5.81 -7.99 9.21
CA LEU A 57 6.93 -7.61 8.34
C LEU A 57 7.44 -6.22 8.73
N THR A 58 8.76 -6.04 8.67
CA THR A 58 9.44 -4.76 8.90
C THR A 58 10.31 -4.39 7.69
N GLY A 59 9.99 -3.25 7.09
CA GLY A 59 10.75 -2.63 6.01
C GLY A 59 10.44 -3.17 4.61
N ARG A 60 10.97 -2.45 3.60
CA ARG A 60 10.69 -2.71 2.17
C ARG A 60 11.13 -4.09 1.72
N ASP A 61 12.22 -4.62 2.27
CA ASP A 61 12.81 -5.87 1.79
C ASP A 61 11.99 -7.09 2.23
N GLU A 62 11.51 -7.11 3.48
CA GLU A 62 10.58 -8.14 3.94
C GLU A 62 9.23 -8.07 3.18
N ILE A 63 8.73 -6.86 2.92
CA ILE A 63 7.55 -6.65 2.07
C ILE A 63 7.76 -7.22 0.67
N GLN A 64 8.93 -6.98 0.05
CA GLN A 64 9.22 -7.51 -1.28
C GLN A 64 9.23 -9.04 -1.28
N VAL A 65 9.94 -9.66 -0.32
CA VAL A 65 10.01 -11.13 -0.20
C VAL A 65 8.62 -11.73 0.01
N PHE A 66 7.80 -11.10 0.85
CA PHE A 66 6.41 -11.52 1.08
C PHE A 66 5.57 -11.45 -0.19
N LEU A 67 5.63 -10.34 -0.93
CA LEU A 67 4.86 -10.14 -2.16
C LEU A 67 5.28 -11.09 -3.28
N THR A 68 6.58 -11.40 -3.39
CA THR A 68 7.08 -12.43 -4.31
C THR A 68 6.41 -13.78 -4.03
N LYS A 69 6.49 -14.27 -2.79
CA LYS A 69 5.88 -15.54 -2.38
C LYS A 69 4.36 -15.55 -2.56
N LYS A 70 3.70 -14.42 -2.32
CA LYS A 70 2.25 -14.26 -2.50
C LYS A 70 1.86 -14.52 -3.95
N TRP A 71 2.51 -13.87 -4.91
CA TRP A 71 2.12 -13.97 -6.33
C TRP A 71 2.68 -15.19 -7.07
N GLU A 72 3.65 -15.90 -6.51
CA GLU A 72 3.99 -17.27 -6.94
C GLU A 72 2.86 -18.27 -6.67
N ARG A 73 2.06 -18.02 -5.62
CA ARG A 73 0.97 -18.92 -5.19
C ARG A 73 -0.40 -18.48 -5.70
N GLU A 74 -0.68 -17.17 -5.69
CA GLU A 74 -1.97 -16.60 -6.07
C GLU A 74 -2.04 -16.36 -7.58
N LEU A 75 -2.17 -17.45 -8.34
CA LEU A 75 -2.34 -17.41 -9.79
C LEU A 75 -3.68 -16.77 -10.15
N GLY A 76 -3.70 -15.93 -11.20
CA GLY A 76 -4.91 -15.21 -11.62
C GLY A 76 -5.20 -13.95 -10.81
N TYR A 77 -4.33 -13.53 -9.89
CA TYR A 77 -4.53 -12.37 -9.02
C TYR A 77 -5.01 -11.12 -9.78
N ARG A 78 -6.20 -10.66 -9.39
CA ARG A 78 -6.80 -9.36 -9.72
C ARG A 78 -7.37 -8.78 -8.44
N LEU A 79 -7.11 -7.49 -8.21
CA LEU A 79 -7.50 -6.79 -7.01
C LEU A 79 -8.39 -5.60 -7.36
N ARG A 80 -9.51 -5.49 -6.65
CA ARG A 80 -10.31 -4.28 -6.57
C ARG A 80 -10.20 -3.68 -5.17
N LYS A 81 -9.95 -2.37 -5.08
CA LYS A 81 -9.96 -1.58 -3.84
C LYS A 81 -10.98 -0.45 -3.95
N GLU A 82 -11.74 -0.22 -2.89
CA GLU A 82 -12.64 0.93 -2.75
C GLU A 82 -12.37 1.66 -1.43
N LEU A 83 -12.47 2.99 -1.48
CA LEU A 83 -12.36 3.82 -0.28
C LEU A 83 -13.55 3.52 0.64
N PHE A 84 -13.28 3.25 1.93
CA PHE A 84 -14.32 3.12 2.94
C PHE A 84 -14.50 4.43 3.72
N THR A 85 -13.42 4.90 4.35
CA THR A 85 -13.38 6.20 5.04
C THR A 85 -11.93 6.68 5.13
N PHE A 86 -11.72 7.95 5.49
CA PHE A 86 -10.41 8.53 5.72
C PHE A 86 -10.49 9.56 6.83
N THR A 87 -9.37 9.80 7.51
CA THR A 87 -9.23 10.87 8.51
C THR A 87 -7.76 11.27 8.55
N GLU A 88 -7.47 12.55 8.30
CA GLU A 88 -6.12 13.11 8.25
C GLU A 88 -5.17 12.28 7.37
N ASN A 89 -4.28 11.49 7.98
CA ASN A 89 -3.28 10.66 7.32
C ASN A 89 -3.65 9.18 7.20
N ARG A 90 -4.86 8.78 7.60
CA ARG A 90 -5.34 7.39 7.60
C ARG A 90 -6.42 7.18 6.56
N ILE A 91 -6.35 6.05 5.88
CA ILE A 91 -7.35 5.60 4.91
C ILE A 91 -7.76 4.17 5.27
N ALA A 92 -9.06 3.95 5.47
CA ALA A 92 -9.65 2.63 5.55
C ALA A 92 -10.12 2.21 4.16
N VAL A 93 -9.78 0.97 3.76
CA VAL A 93 -10.01 0.46 2.40
C VAL A 93 -10.73 -0.87 2.48
N GLN A 94 -11.77 -1.04 1.67
CA GLN A 94 -12.38 -2.34 1.37
C GLN A 94 -11.76 -2.90 0.10
N PHE A 95 -11.57 -4.22 0.02
CA PHE A 95 -10.99 -4.82 -1.18
C PHE A 95 -11.50 -6.24 -1.41
N TRP A 96 -11.43 -6.67 -2.68
CA TRP A 96 -11.83 -7.99 -3.15
C TRP A 96 -10.80 -8.52 -4.13
N TYR A 97 -10.60 -9.84 -4.13
CA TYR A 97 -9.90 -10.52 -5.20
C TYR A 97 -10.93 -10.99 -6.22
N GLU A 98 -10.70 -10.68 -7.49
CA GLU A 98 -11.53 -11.11 -8.62
C GLU A 98 -10.91 -12.30 -9.34
#